data_AF-X6NME6-F1
#
_entry.id   AF-X6NME6-F1
#
_cell.length_a   1.000
_cell.length_b   1.000
_cell.length_c   1.000
_cell.angle_alpha   90.00
_cell.angle_beta   90.00
_cell.angle_gamma   90.00
#
_symmetry.space_group_name_H-M   'P 1'
#
loop_
_entity.id
_entity.type
_entity.pdbx_description
1 polymer ?
#
loop_
_entity_poly.entity_id
_entity_poly.type
_entity_poly.pdbx_seq_one_letter_code
_entity_poly.pdbx_strand_id
1 'polypeptide(L)'
;MERVIKNELDSGFAVVRPPGHHCERDRPMGFCLFNNIVVAMHVIKKRYKDMGTYQRFAIIDWSVTAKKKKSEKRGRKKEVDVHHGNGTQNLCWDDKDVLYLSIHRGDNGSFYPCTGFATDVGGHNNVVNIPLLREMGDKEYIQCFENVICPIVESFAPDMILISSGFDACIGDPLGGMNVTPPMYGRFVHYLYNNIAWKHGQVPGIVCLLEGGYDLETMPKAACCIIYSLLHKSFDEEQFLRDIKDAEDFNLWKQLIKTKKEHPRAAKYFEETLKELFDVHSGHFPLLAKTNKFKELSNREKSPNDIVVINSSQKVIKKNRITHVMNNYTKKSIKALQQK
;
A
#
# COMPACT_ATOMS: atom_id res chain seq x y z
N MET A 1 -2.70 -2.56 -19.64
CA MET A 1 -2.82 -4.01 -19.88
C MET A 1 -2.32 -4.39 -21.27
N GLU A 2 -3.10 -4.37 -22.36
CA GLU A 2 -2.66 -4.88 -23.68
C GLU A 2 -1.31 -4.35 -24.17
N ARG A 3 -1.08 -3.02 -24.09
CA ARG A 3 0.21 -2.40 -24.47
C ARG A 3 1.39 -2.90 -23.63
N VAL A 4 1.14 -3.25 -22.37
CA VAL A 4 2.15 -3.82 -21.45
C VAL A 4 2.42 -5.29 -21.79
N ILE A 5 1.37 -6.06 -22.09
CA ILE A 5 1.46 -7.47 -22.55
C ILE A 5 2.27 -7.61 -23.85
N LYS A 6 2.19 -6.60 -24.71
CA LYS A 6 2.94 -6.52 -25.98
C LYS A 6 4.35 -5.93 -25.84
N ASN A 7 4.79 -5.60 -24.63
CA ASN A 7 6.05 -4.90 -24.34
C ASN A 7 6.18 -3.52 -25.03
N GLU A 8 5.06 -2.84 -25.35
CA GLU A 8 5.05 -1.45 -25.82
C GLU A 8 5.23 -0.44 -24.66
N LEU A 9 5.03 -0.89 -23.42
CA LEU A 9 5.13 -0.13 -22.17
C LEU A 9 5.54 -1.09 -21.04
N ASP A 10 6.37 -0.66 -20.09
CA ASP A 10 6.67 -1.43 -18.87
C ASP A 10 5.47 -1.51 -17.90
N SER A 11 4.64 -0.48 -17.90
CA SER A 11 3.61 -0.23 -16.88
C SER A 11 2.54 0.74 -17.39
N GLY A 12 1.57 1.10 -16.57
CA GLY A 12 0.64 2.18 -16.91
C GLY A 12 -0.25 2.64 -15.76
N PHE A 13 -0.74 3.87 -15.85
CA PHE A 13 -1.72 4.46 -14.94
C PHE A 13 -2.95 4.90 -15.73
N ALA A 14 -4.15 4.45 -15.34
CA ALA A 14 -5.41 4.79 -15.99
C ALA A 14 -6.22 5.76 -15.12
N VAL A 15 -6.24 7.03 -15.51
CA VAL A 15 -7.09 8.07 -14.90
C VAL A 15 -8.53 7.89 -15.41
N VAL A 16 -9.33 7.13 -14.66
CA VAL A 16 -10.70 6.72 -15.05
C VAL A 16 -11.73 7.12 -14.01
N ARG A 17 -12.99 7.25 -14.44
CA ARG A 17 -14.16 7.43 -13.57
C ARG A 17 -15.44 6.98 -14.30
N PRO A 18 -16.46 6.43 -13.63
CA PRO A 18 -16.53 6.12 -12.19
C PRO A 18 -15.55 5.03 -11.74
N PRO A 19 -15.31 4.90 -10.41
CA PRO A 19 -14.60 3.75 -9.84
C PRO A 19 -15.33 2.42 -10.13
N GLY A 20 -14.70 1.30 -9.78
CA GLY A 20 -15.21 -0.04 -10.07
C GLY A 20 -15.23 -1.03 -8.91
N HIS A 21 -14.33 -0.94 -7.93
CA HIS A 21 -14.08 -2.05 -6.98
C HIS A 21 -15.24 -2.44 -6.03
N HIS A 22 -16.32 -1.64 -5.93
CA HIS A 22 -17.56 -2.01 -5.21
C HIS A 22 -18.67 -2.59 -6.08
N CYS A 23 -18.54 -2.58 -7.41
CA CYS A 23 -19.56 -3.17 -8.26
C CYS A 23 -19.53 -4.69 -8.09
N GLU A 24 -20.61 -5.24 -7.53
CA GLU A 24 -20.83 -6.68 -7.43
C GLU A 24 -21.41 -7.20 -8.77
N ARG A 25 -21.68 -8.49 -8.87
CA ARG A 25 -22.12 -9.15 -10.12
C ARG A 25 -23.42 -8.59 -10.70
N ASP A 26 -24.35 -8.21 -9.83
CA ASP A 26 -25.72 -7.78 -10.13
C ASP A 26 -26.08 -6.44 -9.45
N ARG A 27 -25.11 -5.78 -8.81
CA ARG A 27 -25.35 -4.61 -7.95
C ARG A 27 -24.27 -3.52 -8.08
N PRO A 28 -24.61 -2.34 -8.62
CA PRO A 28 -23.79 -1.13 -8.47
C PRO A 28 -23.97 -0.54 -7.06
N MET A 29 -22.87 -0.15 -6.43
CA MET A 29 -22.82 0.49 -5.10
C MET A 29 -21.49 1.24 -4.91
N GLY A 30 -21.36 2.09 -3.89
CA GLY A 30 -20.11 2.83 -3.62
C GLY A 30 -19.58 3.62 -4.82
N PHE A 31 -20.47 4.36 -5.51
CA PHE A 31 -20.21 5.06 -6.79
C PHE A 31 -19.80 4.18 -7.99
N CYS A 32 -19.58 2.88 -7.80
CA CYS A 32 -19.13 1.97 -8.84
C CYS A 32 -20.31 1.48 -9.70
N LEU A 33 -20.15 1.54 -11.03
CA LEU A 33 -21.17 1.06 -12.00
C LEU A 33 -20.78 -0.24 -12.71
N PHE A 34 -19.48 -0.47 -12.90
CA PHE A 34 -18.90 -1.70 -13.44
C PHE A 34 -17.56 -1.94 -12.76
N ASN A 35 -17.19 -3.19 -12.48
CA ASN A 35 -15.89 -3.48 -11.89
C ASN A 35 -14.77 -3.38 -12.94
N ASN A 36 -14.22 -2.17 -13.10
CA ASN A 36 -13.22 -1.82 -14.12
C ASN A 36 -12.04 -2.82 -14.17
N ILE A 37 -11.45 -3.13 -13.01
CA ILE A 37 -10.25 -3.97 -12.90
C ILE A 37 -10.55 -5.44 -13.20
N VAL A 38 -11.67 -5.98 -12.68
CA VAL A 38 -12.10 -7.37 -12.94
C VAL A 38 -12.54 -7.57 -14.39
N VAL A 39 -13.26 -6.62 -14.98
CA VAL A 39 -13.69 -6.69 -16.39
C VAL A 39 -12.47 -6.65 -17.32
N ALA A 40 -11.52 -5.75 -17.08
CA ALA A 40 -10.30 -5.66 -17.89
C ALA A 40 -9.44 -6.93 -17.77
N MET A 41 -9.30 -7.48 -16.56
CA MET A 41 -8.64 -8.77 -16.30
C MET A 41 -9.29 -9.92 -17.08
N HIS A 42 -10.62 -10.07 -17.03
CA HIS A 42 -11.32 -11.14 -17.74
C HIS A 42 -11.20 -11.02 -19.26
N VAL A 43 -11.20 -9.80 -19.81
CA VAL A 43 -10.94 -9.55 -21.24
C VAL A 43 -9.54 -9.99 -21.63
N ILE A 44 -8.53 -9.76 -20.77
CA ILE A 44 -7.16 -10.25 -21.00
C ILE A 44 -7.09 -11.78 -20.89
N LYS A 45 -7.55 -12.39 -19.79
CA LYS A 45 -7.54 -13.87 -19.61
C LYS A 45 -8.13 -14.56 -20.84
N LYS A 46 -9.31 -14.10 -21.30
CA LYS A 46 -9.99 -14.62 -22.49
C LYS A 46 -9.23 -14.41 -23.81
N ARG A 47 -8.60 -13.24 -24.01
CA ARG A 47 -7.91 -12.91 -25.27
C ARG A 47 -6.54 -13.60 -25.41
N TYR A 48 -5.85 -13.79 -24.30
CA TYR A 48 -4.47 -14.31 -24.27
C TYR A 48 -4.38 -15.77 -23.78
N LYS A 49 -5.53 -16.46 -23.65
CA LYS A 49 -5.65 -17.86 -23.16
C LYS A 49 -4.66 -18.85 -23.80
N ASP A 50 -4.37 -18.68 -25.09
CA ASP A 50 -3.55 -19.63 -25.87
C ASP A 50 -2.04 -19.35 -25.77
N MET A 51 -1.61 -18.30 -25.06
CA MET A 51 -0.18 -18.00 -24.84
C MET A 51 0.43 -18.75 -23.64
N GLY A 52 -0.39 -19.37 -22.78
CA GLY A 52 0.08 -20.01 -21.54
C GLY A 52 0.53 -19.03 -20.44
N THR A 53 0.46 -17.72 -20.69
CA THR A 53 0.77 -16.62 -19.76
C THR A 53 -0.39 -15.61 -19.74
N TYR A 54 -0.29 -14.62 -18.86
CA TYR A 54 -1.33 -13.61 -18.60
C TYR A 54 -2.68 -14.23 -18.20
N GLN A 55 -2.60 -15.27 -17.35
CA GLN A 55 -3.73 -15.94 -16.72
C GLN A 55 -3.75 -15.76 -15.19
N ARG A 56 -2.57 -15.58 -14.58
CA ARG A 56 -2.37 -15.33 -13.14
C ARG A 56 -2.28 -13.84 -12.85
N PHE A 57 -3.17 -13.29 -12.04
CA PHE A 57 -3.19 -11.86 -11.70
C PHE A 57 -3.12 -11.64 -10.20
N ALA A 58 -2.36 -10.64 -9.77
CA ALA A 58 -2.48 -10.08 -8.43
C ALA A 58 -3.21 -8.74 -8.54
N ILE A 59 -4.37 -8.62 -7.92
CA ILE A 59 -5.09 -7.36 -7.74
C ILE A 59 -4.77 -6.83 -6.34
N ILE A 60 -4.18 -5.64 -6.26
CA ILE A 60 -3.88 -4.95 -5.01
C ILE A 60 -4.80 -3.72 -4.91
N ASP A 61 -5.55 -3.62 -3.83
CA ASP A 61 -6.53 -2.57 -3.57
C ASP A 61 -6.16 -1.82 -2.29
N TRP A 62 -5.99 -0.51 -2.41
CA TRP A 62 -5.62 0.38 -1.30
C TRP A 62 -6.56 1.59 -1.15
N SER A 63 -7.83 1.47 -1.60
CA SER A 63 -8.84 2.55 -1.52
C SER A 63 -9.59 2.62 -0.18
N VAL A 64 -9.86 3.84 0.29
CA VAL A 64 -10.21 4.24 1.67
C VAL A 64 -10.90 5.66 1.82
N THR A 65 -12.21 5.88 1.60
CA THR A 65 -12.94 7.21 1.74
C THR A 65 -14.07 7.43 2.82
N ALA A 66 -13.90 7.72 4.12
CA ALA A 66 -15.02 7.64 5.11
C ALA A 66 -16.27 8.52 4.91
N LYS A 67 -17.48 7.92 5.06
CA LYS A 67 -18.78 8.59 5.26
C LYS A 67 -18.70 10.04 5.75
N LYS A 68 -19.10 10.94 4.85
CA LYS A 68 -19.26 12.38 5.10
C LYS A 68 -20.07 12.61 6.39
N LYS A 69 -19.57 13.44 7.31
CA LYS A 69 -20.28 13.82 8.55
C LYS A 69 -21.71 14.27 8.23
N LYS A 70 -22.68 13.90 9.08
CA LYS A 70 -24.07 14.36 8.97
C LYS A 70 -24.11 15.89 8.96
N SER A 71 -24.69 16.48 7.92
CA SER A 71 -25.38 17.76 8.05
C SER A 71 -26.73 17.50 8.73
N GLU A 72 -27.09 18.26 9.76
CA GLU A 72 -28.27 18.00 10.62
C GLU A 72 -29.65 18.21 9.95
N LYS A 73 -29.69 18.35 8.62
CA LYS A 73 -30.93 18.62 7.86
C LYS A 73 -31.32 17.43 6.98
N ARG A 74 -32.34 16.70 7.45
CA ARG A 74 -33.25 15.76 6.75
C ARG A 74 -32.63 14.61 5.92
N GLY A 75 -32.79 13.40 6.48
CA GLY A 75 -33.71 12.43 5.86
C GLY A 75 -33.21 11.52 4.72
N ARG A 76 -31.95 11.59 4.29
CA ARG A 76 -31.35 10.58 3.40
C ARG A 76 -30.08 10.00 4.01
N LYS A 77 -29.99 8.67 4.11
CA LYS A 77 -28.69 7.97 4.26
C LYS A 77 -27.88 8.31 3.01
N LYS A 78 -26.81 9.11 3.16
CA LYS A 78 -25.80 9.26 2.12
C LYS A 78 -24.77 8.15 2.31
N GLU A 79 -24.82 7.17 1.43
CA GLU A 79 -23.80 6.12 1.29
C GLU A 79 -22.63 6.69 0.48
N VAL A 80 -21.45 6.71 1.10
CA VAL A 80 -20.21 7.38 0.65
C VAL A 80 -19.04 6.74 1.43
N ASP A 81 -18.23 5.85 0.82
CA ASP A 81 -16.89 5.36 1.25
C ASP A 81 -16.72 4.89 2.77
N VAL A 82 -15.56 4.60 3.40
CA VAL A 82 -14.31 3.90 3.01
C VAL A 82 -14.63 2.44 2.90
N HIS A 83 -14.13 1.73 1.91
CA HIS A 83 -14.43 0.31 1.81
C HIS A 83 -13.27 -0.57 1.32
N HIS A 84 -13.16 -1.75 1.93
CA HIS A 84 -12.80 -2.99 1.22
C HIS A 84 -13.51 -3.09 -0.15
N GLY A 85 -12.79 -3.45 -1.21
CA GLY A 85 -13.33 -3.66 -2.56
C GLY A 85 -14.16 -4.94 -2.69
N ASN A 86 -15.30 -4.99 -1.98
CA ASN A 86 -16.21 -6.13 -1.93
C ASN A 86 -16.65 -6.65 -3.30
N GLY A 87 -16.82 -5.77 -4.29
CA GLY A 87 -17.14 -6.18 -5.65
C GLY A 87 -16.00 -6.99 -6.26
N THR A 88 -14.76 -6.51 -6.11
CA THR A 88 -13.56 -7.22 -6.59
C THR A 88 -13.35 -8.54 -5.84
N GLN A 89 -13.45 -8.54 -4.51
CA GLN A 89 -13.38 -9.78 -3.72
C GLN A 89 -14.41 -10.81 -4.18
N ASN A 90 -15.69 -10.42 -4.21
CA ASN A 90 -16.80 -11.35 -4.46
C ASN A 90 -16.81 -11.84 -5.92
N LEU A 91 -16.27 -11.07 -6.88
CA LEU A 91 -16.09 -11.51 -8.27
C LEU A 91 -14.84 -12.38 -8.51
N CYS A 92 -13.88 -12.39 -7.58
CA CYS A 92 -12.66 -13.20 -7.67
C CYS A 92 -12.60 -14.36 -6.65
N TRP A 93 -13.64 -14.52 -5.82
CA TRP A 93 -13.69 -15.45 -4.69
C TRP A 93 -13.28 -16.90 -5.04
N ASP A 94 -13.73 -17.43 -6.18
CA ASP A 94 -13.43 -18.80 -6.65
C ASP A 94 -12.47 -18.85 -7.86
N ASP A 95 -11.69 -17.79 -8.14
CA ASP A 95 -10.67 -17.83 -9.21
C ASP A 95 -9.27 -18.10 -8.64
N LYS A 96 -8.86 -19.37 -8.66
CA LYS A 96 -7.53 -19.81 -8.18
C LYS A 96 -6.32 -19.13 -8.85
N ASP A 97 -6.52 -18.50 -10.00
CA ASP A 97 -5.49 -17.77 -10.73
C ASP A 97 -5.62 -16.25 -10.53
N VAL A 98 -6.39 -15.79 -9.53
CA VAL A 98 -6.47 -14.37 -9.14
C VAL A 98 -6.32 -14.23 -7.64
N LEU A 99 -5.21 -13.60 -7.23
CA LEU A 99 -4.97 -13.15 -5.87
C LEU A 99 -5.57 -11.75 -5.69
N TYR A 100 -6.50 -11.57 -4.76
CA TYR A 100 -6.99 -10.27 -4.32
C TYR A 100 -6.39 -9.91 -2.95
N LEU A 101 -5.75 -8.75 -2.87
CA LEU A 101 -5.12 -8.19 -1.68
C LEU A 101 -5.75 -6.83 -1.39
N SER A 102 -6.39 -6.66 -0.24
CA SER A 102 -6.97 -5.38 0.17
C SER A 102 -6.33 -4.84 1.45
N ILE A 103 -5.87 -3.59 1.42
CA ILE A 103 -5.50 -2.83 2.62
C ILE A 103 -6.46 -1.65 2.76
N HIS A 104 -7.34 -1.74 3.75
CA HIS A 104 -8.46 -0.83 3.91
C HIS A 104 -8.69 -0.54 5.39
N ARG A 105 -9.31 0.60 5.71
CA ARG A 105 -9.82 0.83 7.06
C ARG A 105 -11.10 0.01 7.23
N GLY A 106 -11.19 -0.80 8.28
CA GLY A 106 -12.37 -1.60 8.62
C GLY A 106 -13.06 -1.17 9.92
N ASP A 107 -12.37 -0.43 10.80
CA ASP A 107 -12.81 -0.09 12.18
C ASP A 107 -13.54 -1.25 12.89
N ASN A 108 -12.92 -2.45 12.92
CA ASN A 108 -13.50 -3.68 13.47
C ASN A 108 -14.89 -4.03 12.88
N GLY A 109 -15.04 -3.97 11.56
CA GLY A 109 -16.28 -4.27 10.84
C GLY A 109 -17.42 -3.24 11.03
N SER A 110 -17.23 -2.20 11.84
CA SER A 110 -18.26 -1.16 12.07
C SER A 110 -18.40 -0.16 10.91
N PHE A 111 -17.54 -0.30 9.91
CA PHE A 111 -17.36 0.57 8.77
C PHE A 111 -17.85 -0.11 7.49
N TYR A 112 -18.32 0.66 6.49
CA TYR A 112 -18.83 0.06 5.24
C TYR A 112 -17.66 -0.70 4.55
N PRO A 113 -17.88 -1.84 3.87
CA PRO A 113 -19.15 -2.51 3.65
C PRO A 113 -19.60 -3.40 4.80
N CYS A 114 -18.92 -3.33 5.96
CA CYS A 114 -18.99 -4.29 7.05
C CYS A 114 -18.52 -5.69 6.58
N THR A 115 -17.47 -5.70 5.75
CA THR A 115 -16.87 -6.85 5.04
C THR A 115 -15.36 -6.62 4.90
N GLY A 116 -14.58 -7.67 4.59
CA GLY A 116 -13.13 -7.55 4.45
C GLY A 116 -12.42 -7.94 5.74
N PHE A 117 -12.95 -8.96 6.42
CA PHE A 117 -12.33 -9.49 7.63
C PHE A 117 -11.07 -10.27 7.25
N ALA A 118 -10.05 -10.30 8.12
CA ALA A 118 -8.82 -11.06 7.86
C ALA A 118 -9.07 -12.58 7.72
N THR A 119 -10.23 -13.06 8.16
CA THR A 119 -10.73 -14.44 7.98
C THR A 119 -11.41 -14.70 6.62
N ASP A 120 -11.67 -13.68 5.81
CA ASP A 120 -12.32 -13.81 4.50
C ASP A 120 -11.26 -14.26 3.47
N VAL A 121 -11.00 -15.58 3.35
CA VAL A 121 -9.85 -16.12 2.58
C VAL A 121 -10.12 -16.48 1.10
N GLY A 122 -11.38 -16.49 0.64
CA GLY A 122 -11.73 -16.95 -0.72
C GLY A 122 -11.75 -18.48 -0.85
N GLY A 123 -12.36 -18.97 -1.93
CA GLY A 123 -12.48 -20.41 -2.22
C GLY A 123 -11.16 -21.14 -2.46
N HIS A 124 -10.07 -20.40 -2.70
CA HIS A 124 -8.74 -20.94 -2.96
C HIS A 124 -7.62 -20.36 -2.06
N ASN A 125 -7.97 -19.74 -0.93
CA ASN A 125 -7.04 -18.97 -0.08
C ASN A 125 -6.38 -17.81 -0.85
N ASN A 126 -7.11 -17.28 -1.82
CA ASN A 126 -6.70 -16.30 -2.82
C ASN A 126 -7.21 -14.88 -2.52
N VAL A 127 -7.94 -14.69 -1.42
CA VAL A 127 -8.30 -13.38 -0.86
C VAL A 127 -7.47 -13.15 0.40
N VAL A 128 -6.95 -11.94 0.56
CA VAL A 128 -6.16 -11.50 1.71
C VAL A 128 -6.59 -10.08 2.11
N ASN A 129 -7.15 -9.94 3.31
CA ASN A 129 -7.71 -8.68 3.80
C ASN A 129 -6.95 -8.15 5.00
N ILE A 130 -6.52 -6.88 4.92
CA ILE A 130 -5.77 -6.17 5.95
C ILE A 130 -6.66 -5.03 6.53
N PRO A 131 -7.60 -5.35 7.45
CA PRO A 131 -8.57 -4.38 7.99
C PRO A 131 -7.95 -3.51 9.10
N LEU A 132 -7.62 -2.26 8.77
CA LEU A 132 -7.00 -1.26 9.66
C LEU A 132 -8.02 -0.46 10.50
N LEU A 133 -7.55 0.31 11.48
CA LEU A 133 -8.32 1.39 12.11
C LEU A 133 -8.03 2.74 11.47
N ARG A 134 -8.95 3.70 11.66
CA ARG A 134 -8.71 5.14 11.51
C ARG A 134 -7.36 5.61 12.02
N GLU A 135 -6.86 6.68 11.41
CA GLU A 135 -5.66 7.42 11.83
C GLU A 135 -4.33 6.64 11.75
N MET A 136 -4.32 5.40 11.24
CA MET A 136 -3.09 4.73 10.78
C MET A 136 -2.57 5.38 9.48
N GLY A 137 -1.27 5.24 9.21
CA GLY A 137 -0.60 5.88 8.07
C GLY A 137 0.66 5.13 7.63
N ASP A 138 1.64 5.86 7.10
CA ASP A 138 2.84 5.31 6.44
C ASP A 138 3.51 4.17 7.21
N LYS A 139 3.67 4.31 8.53
CA LYS A 139 4.27 3.32 9.43
C LYS A 139 3.58 1.95 9.36
N GLU A 140 2.26 1.93 9.42
CA GLU A 140 1.47 0.70 9.35
C GLU A 140 1.47 0.15 7.92
N TYR A 141 1.31 1.00 6.91
CA TYR A 141 1.33 0.57 5.50
C TYR A 141 2.69 -0.02 5.09
N ILE A 142 3.80 0.57 5.54
CA ILE A 142 5.17 0.01 5.37
C ILE A 142 5.21 -1.42 5.92
N GLN A 143 4.73 -1.64 7.14
CA GLN A 143 4.73 -2.98 7.74
C GLN A 143 3.80 -3.96 7.01
N CYS A 144 2.68 -3.51 6.46
CA CYS A 144 1.84 -4.35 5.60
C CYS A 144 2.54 -4.72 4.29
N PHE A 145 3.18 -3.77 3.61
CA PHE A 145 3.91 -4.05 2.36
C PHE A 145 5.08 -5.02 2.59
N GLU A 146 5.94 -4.72 3.55
CA GLU A 146 7.19 -5.47 3.79
C GLU A 146 6.95 -6.86 4.40
N ASN A 147 5.98 -7.02 5.31
CA ASN A 147 5.78 -8.29 6.00
C ASN A 147 4.67 -9.17 5.41
N VAL A 148 3.67 -8.59 4.72
CA VAL A 148 2.46 -9.29 4.25
C VAL A 148 2.33 -9.27 2.73
N ILE A 149 2.18 -8.10 2.10
CA ILE A 149 1.84 -7.99 0.67
C ILE A 149 2.96 -8.53 -0.21
N CYS A 150 4.20 -8.05 -0.06
CA CYS A 150 5.32 -8.51 -0.90
C CYS A 150 5.58 -10.03 -0.77
N PRO A 151 5.67 -10.62 0.45
CA PRO A 151 5.84 -12.08 0.59
C PRO A 151 4.70 -12.93 0.00
N ILE A 152 3.45 -12.44 0.05
CA ILE A 152 2.29 -13.12 -0.55
C ILE A 152 2.32 -13.01 -2.07
N VAL A 153 2.59 -11.83 -2.63
CA VAL A 153 2.71 -11.62 -4.09
C VAL A 153 3.89 -12.42 -4.67
N GLU A 154 5.03 -12.47 -3.97
CA GLU A 154 6.17 -13.32 -4.36
C GLU A 154 5.80 -14.82 -4.33
N SER A 155 5.08 -15.26 -3.30
CA SER A 155 4.61 -16.66 -3.18
C SER A 155 3.61 -17.01 -4.30
N PHE A 156 2.79 -16.06 -4.73
CA PHE A 156 1.78 -16.26 -5.77
C PHE A 156 2.33 -16.17 -7.20
N ALA A 157 3.40 -15.40 -7.43
CA ALA A 157 4.04 -15.22 -8.74
C ALA A 157 3.04 -14.93 -9.89
N PRO A 158 2.41 -13.73 -9.91
CA PRO A 158 1.49 -13.31 -10.96
C PRO A 158 2.20 -13.01 -12.29
N ASP A 159 1.48 -13.16 -13.41
CA ASP A 159 1.91 -12.71 -14.74
C ASP A 159 1.81 -11.17 -14.89
N MET A 160 0.90 -10.54 -14.14
CA MET A 160 0.61 -9.11 -14.18
C MET A 160 0.04 -8.64 -12.82
N ILE A 161 0.48 -7.48 -12.35
CA ILE A 161 -0.09 -6.80 -11.18
C ILE A 161 -1.07 -5.74 -11.67
N LEU A 162 -2.27 -5.75 -11.12
CA LEU A 162 -3.30 -4.75 -11.31
C LEU A 162 -3.52 -4.03 -9.97
N ILE A 163 -3.72 -2.72 -9.99
CA ILE A 163 -3.85 -1.92 -8.77
C ILE A 163 -5.13 -1.08 -8.81
N SER A 164 -6.05 -1.33 -7.88
CA SER A 164 -7.18 -0.46 -7.57
C SER A 164 -6.67 0.68 -6.68
N SER A 165 -6.34 1.79 -7.34
CA SER A 165 -5.55 2.88 -6.76
C SER A 165 -6.46 4.02 -6.29
N GLY A 166 -6.95 3.90 -5.06
CA GLY A 166 -7.49 5.02 -4.31
C GLY A 166 -6.41 5.99 -3.81
N PHE A 167 -6.77 7.26 -3.64
CA PHE A 167 -5.95 8.30 -2.99
C PHE A 167 -6.61 8.94 -1.77
N ASP A 168 -7.70 8.33 -1.38
CA ASP A 168 -8.60 8.60 -0.27
C ASP A 168 -8.01 8.17 1.09
N ALA A 169 -7.10 7.19 1.14
CA ALA A 169 -6.29 6.92 2.33
C ALA A 169 -5.31 8.08 2.65
N CYS A 170 -5.16 9.04 1.74
CA CYS A 170 -4.21 10.12 1.88
C CYS A 170 -4.59 11.10 2.99
N ILE A 171 -3.57 11.65 3.65
CA ILE A 171 -3.71 12.66 4.69
C ILE A 171 -4.45 13.88 4.15
N GLY A 172 -5.52 14.28 4.82
CA GLY A 172 -6.35 15.41 4.42
C GLY A 172 -7.64 15.02 3.70
N ASP A 173 -7.78 13.78 3.21
CA ASP A 173 -9.00 13.36 2.54
C ASP A 173 -10.23 13.61 3.45
N PRO A 174 -11.24 14.39 2.97
CA PRO A 174 -12.38 14.84 3.79
C PRO A 174 -13.30 13.70 4.20
N LEU A 175 -13.01 12.52 3.68
CA LEU A 175 -13.70 11.29 3.92
C LEU A 175 -12.71 10.35 4.62
N GLY A 176 -11.65 9.84 3.95
CA GLY A 176 -10.81 8.71 4.38
C GLY A 176 -10.48 8.57 5.87
N GLY A 177 -9.96 9.63 6.48
CA GLY A 177 -9.62 9.65 7.91
C GLY A 177 -8.42 8.77 8.28
N MET A 178 -7.54 8.51 7.31
CA MET A 178 -6.22 7.90 7.48
C MET A 178 -5.11 8.98 7.39
N ASN A 179 -3.86 8.55 7.50
CA ASN A 179 -2.68 9.42 7.53
C ASN A 179 -1.59 8.98 6.53
N VAL A 180 -1.95 8.36 5.39
CA VAL A 180 -0.98 7.99 4.34
C VAL A 180 -0.48 9.27 3.65
N THR A 181 0.81 9.42 3.40
CA THR A 181 1.36 10.60 2.72
C THR A 181 1.42 10.43 1.20
N PRO A 182 1.40 11.52 0.40
CA PRO A 182 1.57 11.41 -1.05
C PRO A 182 2.84 10.65 -1.50
N PRO A 183 4.04 10.85 -0.89
CA PRO A 183 5.22 10.04 -1.16
C PRO A 183 5.04 8.54 -0.90
N MET A 184 4.23 8.16 0.10
CA MET A 184 4.02 6.77 0.47
C MET A 184 3.34 5.95 -0.65
N TYR A 185 2.49 6.58 -1.47
CA TYR A 185 1.94 5.93 -2.66
C TYR A 185 3.00 5.60 -3.73
N GLY A 186 4.05 6.42 -3.85
CA GLY A 186 5.23 6.08 -4.63
C GLY A 186 6.02 4.92 -4.01
N ARG A 187 6.11 4.86 -2.67
CA ARG A 187 6.75 3.76 -1.95
C ARG A 187 6.03 2.41 -2.13
N PHE A 188 4.70 2.39 -2.24
CA PHE A 188 3.93 1.16 -2.56
C PHE A 188 4.40 0.52 -3.87
N VAL A 189 4.54 1.31 -4.93
CA VAL A 189 5.01 0.84 -6.25
C VAL A 189 6.48 0.45 -6.21
N HIS A 190 7.33 1.23 -5.52
CA HIS A 190 8.73 0.88 -5.28
C HIS A 190 8.89 -0.49 -4.60
N TYR A 191 8.07 -0.82 -3.60
CA TYR A 191 8.10 -2.12 -2.94
C TYR A 191 7.77 -3.28 -3.90
N LEU A 192 6.82 -3.10 -4.81
CA LEU A 192 6.50 -4.12 -5.83
C LEU A 192 7.65 -4.34 -6.82
N TYR A 193 8.39 -3.28 -7.18
CA TYR A 193 9.59 -3.40 -8.01
C TYR A 193 10.82 -3.97 -7.28
N ASN A 194 11.01 -3.67 -5.98
CA ASN A 194 12.32 -3.81 -5.30
C ASN A 194 12.33 -4.78 -4.10
N ASN A 195 11.18 -5.08 -3.48
CA ASN A 195 11.09 -5.95 -2.30
C ASN A 195 10.54 -7.36 -2.62
N ILE A 196 10.49 -7.74 -3.89
CA ILE A 196 10.03 -9.05 -4.37
C ILE A 196 11.12 -9.69 -5.23
N ALA A 197 11.53 -10.92 -4.91
CA ALA A 197 12.51 -11.70 -5.65
C ALA A 197 11.89 -12.35 -6.90
N TRP A 198 11.61 -11.52 -7.91
CA TRP A 198 10.91 -11.92 -9.12
C TRP A 198 11.55 -13.10 -9.86
N LYS A 199 10.73 -14.11 -10.18
CA LYS A 199 11.14 -15.30 -10.92
C LYS A 199 11.72 -14.90 -12.28
N HIS A 200 12.90 -15.43 -12.64
CA HIS A 200 13.68 -15.04 -13.82
C HIS A 200 14.16 -13.56 -13.85
N GLY A 201 14.05 -12.82 -12.74
CA GLY A 201 14.54 -11.45 -12.60
C GLY A 201 13.74 -10.38 -13.36
N GLN A 202 12.57 -10.73 -13.90
CA GLN A 202 11.70 -9.80 -14.62
C GLN A 202 10.48 -9.47 -13.75
N VAL A 203 10.27 -8.17 -13.48
CA VAL A 203 9.07 -7.69 -12.78
C VAL A 203 7.88 -7.80 -13.73
N PRO A 204 6.75 -8.41 -13.31
CA PRO A 204 5.55 -8.45 -14.12
C PRO A 204 5.00 -7.04 -14.36
N GLY A 205 4.31 -6.85 -15.48
CA GLY A 205 3.74 -5.54 -15.83
C GLY A 205 2.80 -5.03 -14.73
N ILE A 206 2.94 -3.75 -14.35
CA ILE A 206 2.12 -3.11 -13.31
C ILE A 206 1.14 -2.14 -13.96
N VAL A 207 -0.16 -2.28 -13.66
CA VAL A 207 -1.21 -1.41 -14.20
C VAL A 207 -2.11 -0.88 -13.09
N CYS A 208 -2.03 0.42 -12.82
CA CYS A 208 -2.90 1.12 -11.87
C CYS A 208 -4.16 1.65 -12.57
N LEU A 209 -5.31 1.55 -11.88
CA LEU A 209 -6.58 2.16 -12.25
C LEU A 209 -7.02 3.08 -11.10
N LEU A 210 -7.44 4.31 -11.42
CA LEU A 210 -8.00 5.23 -10.43
C LEU A 210 -9.32 4.70 -9.85
N GLU A 211 -9.44 4.69 -8.52
CA GLU A 211 -10.67 4.37 -7.79
C GLU A 211 -11.17 5.61 -7.03
N GLY A 212 -10.98 5.67 -5.70
CA GLY A 212 -11.30 6.83 -4.87
C GLY A 212 -10.20 7.90 -4.78
N GLY A 213 -10.50 8.99 -4.08
CA GLY A 213 -9.64 10.17 -3.89
C GLY A 213 -10.49 11.44 -4.00
N TYR A 214 -10.65 12.19 -2.91
CA TYR A 214 -11.68 13.23 -2.79
C TYR A 214 -11.19 14.54 -2.19
N ASP A 215 -10.00 14.57 -1.61
CA ASP A 215 -9.23 15.81 -1.49
C ASP A 215 -8.49 16.13 -2.81
N LEU A 216 -8.70 17.36 -3.30
CA LEU A 216 -8.16 17.80 -4.59
C LEU A 216 -6.72 18.34 -4.51
N GLU A 217 -6.16 18.51 -3.30
CA GLU A 217 -4.77 18.94 -3.12
C GLU A 217 -3.82 17.75 -3.08
N THR A 218 -4.19 16.69 -2.37
CA THR A 218 -3.30 15.55 -2.07
C THR A 218 -3.45 14.38 -3.04
N MET A 219 -4.64 14.13 -3.60
CA MET A 219 -4.84 13.11 -4.64
C MET A 219 -3.90 13.30 -5.86
N PRO A 220 -3.78 14.49 -6.48
CA PRO A 220 -2.89 14.66 -7.63
C PRO A 220 -1.43 14.46 -7.25
N LYS A 221 -1.03 14.93 -6.06
CA LYS A 221 0.34 14.79 -5.55
C LYS A 221 0.71 13.31 -5.34
N ALA A 222 -0.22 12.50 -4.81
CA ALA A 222 -0.04 11.06 -4.62
C ALA A 222 0.00 10.30 -5.96
N ALA A 223 -0.84 10.69 -6.93
CA ALA A 223 -0.79 10.15 -8.28
C ALA A 223 0.55 10.45 -8.98
N CYS A 224 1.11 11.66 -8.80
CA CYS A 224 2.45 11.99 -9.29
C CYS A 224 3.54 11.10 -8.68
N CYS A 225 3.48 10.79 -7.38
CA CYS A 225 4.44 9.88 -6.74
C CYS A 225 4.35 8.45 -7.29
N ILE A 226 3.13 7.94 -7.57
CA ILE A 226 2.95 6.66 -8.29
C ILE A 226 3.56 6.73 -9.69
N ILE A 227 3.20 7.74 -10.48
CA ILE A 227 3.65 7.86 -11.88
C ILE A 227 5.16 7.95 -11.96
N TYR A 228 5.80 8.72 -11.07
CA TYR A 228 7.25 8.75 -10.95
C TYR A 228 7.81 7.35 -10.62
N SER A 229 7.23 6.62 -9.66
CA SER A 229 7.72 5.28 -9.33
C SER A 229 7.51 4.25 -10.44
N LEU A 230 6.46 4.37 -11.24
CA LEU A 230 6.22 3.54 -12.43
C LEU A 230 7.21 3.83 -13.57
N LEU A 231 7.71 5.07 -13.68
CA LEU A 231 8.72 5.48 -14.65
C LEU A 231 10.15 5.10 -14.21
N HIS A 232 10.49 5.34 -12.95
CA HIS A 232 11.83 5.13 -12.38
C HIS A 232 12.02 3.75 -11.74
N LYS A 233 10.98 2.89 -11.72
CA LYS A 233 10.93 1.54 -11.11
C LYS A 233 11.40 1.51 -9.64
N SER A 234 11.33 2.66 -8.98
CA SER A 234 11.88 2.93 -7.64
C SER A 234 11.27 4.23 -7.09
N PHE A 235 11.40 4.51 -5.80
CA PHE A 235 10.95 5.78 -5.22
C PHE A 235 11.80 6.20 -4.02
N ASP A 236 12.61 7.22 -4.23
CA ASP A 236 13.26 8.00 -3.18
C ASP A 236 12.60 9.38 -3.12
N GLU A 237 12.22 9.83 -1.92
CA GLU A 237 11.47 11.09 -1.78
C GLU A 237 12.36 12.30 -2.04
N GLU A 238 13.63 12.28 -1.59
CA GLU A 238 14.51 13.42 -1.85
C GLU A 238 14.81 13.57 -3.33
N GLN A 239 15.00 12.47 -4.06
CA GLN A 239 15.23 12.51 -5.50
C GLN A 239 13.98 12.97 -6.26
N PHE A 240 12.81 12.45 -5.90
CA PHE A 240 11.53 12.93 -6.43
C PHE A 240 11.37 14.46 -6.23
N LEU A 241 11.69 14.97 -5.04
CA LEU A 241 11.64 16.41 -4.73
C LEU A 241 12.73 17.25 -5.42
N ARG A 242 13.81 16.63 -5.91
CA ARG A 242 14.82 17.29 -6.77
C ARG A 242 14.40 17.34 -8.25
N ASP A 243 13.57 16.40 -8.69
CA ASP A 243 13.19 16.23 -10.10
C ASP A 243 11.89 16.98 -10.49
N ILE A 244 11.00 17.28 -9.54
CA ILE A 244 9.78 18.07 -9.79
C ILE A 244 10.03 19.58 -9.64
N LYS A 245 9.33 20.39 -10.43
CA LYS A 245 9.43 21.86 -10.38
C LYS A 245 8.83 22.43 -9.11
N ASP A 246 7.67 21.92 -8.72
CA ASP A 246 6.81 22.49 -7.68
C ASP A 246 7.02 21.76 -6.34
N ALA A 247 8.29 21.49 -5.99
CA ALA A 247 8.68 20.70 -4.82
C ALA A 247 8.24 21.31 -3.48
N GLU A 248 8.00 22.63 -3.45
CA GLU A 248 7.52 23.34 -2.26
C GLU A 248 6.11 22.90 -1.84
N ASP A 249 5.23 22.61 -2.81
CA ASP A 249 3.87 22.09 -2.59
C ASP A 249 3.85 20.72 -1.88
N PHE A 250 4.99 20.03 -1.82
CA PHE A 250 5.15 18.72 -1.21
C PHE A 250 5.72 18.76 0.21
N ASN A 251 5.98 19.95 0.78
CA ASN A 251 6.54 20.07 2.13
C ASN A 251 5.48 20.19 3.26
N LEU A 252 4.21 20.42 2.94
CA LEU A 252 3.16 20.74 3.92
C LEU A 252 2.85 19.57 4.89
N TRP A 253 2.68 18.34 4.40
CA TRP A 253 2.31 17.20 5.25
C TRP A 253 3.39 16.78 6.24
N LYS A 254 4.66 17.09 5.99
CA LYS A 254 5.76 16.89 6.96
C LYS A 254 5.53 17.65 8.28
N GLN A 255 4.66 18.65 8.28
CA GLN A 255 4.20 19.38 9.48
C GLN A 255 2.88 18.81 10.02
N LEU A 256 1.96 18.38 9.14
CA LEU A 256 0.68 17.75 9.52
C LEU A 256 0.85 16.40 10.22
N ILE A 257 1.90 15.64 9.90
CA ILE A 257 2.22 14.37 10.59
C ILE A 257 2.72 14.66 12.01
N LYS A 258 3.71 15.57 12.14
CA LYS A 258 4.36 15.92 13.42
C LYS A 258 3.41 16.49 14.49
N THR A 259 2.23 16.95 14.08
CA THR A 259 1.21 17.52 14.97
C THR A 259 0.11 16.52 15.36
N LYS A 260 0.03 15.34 14.72
CA LYS A 260 -0.90 14.28 15.11
C LYS A 260 -0.27 13.36 16.16
N LYS A 261 -1.00 13.09 17.24
CA LYS A 261 -0.62 12.09 18.25
C LYS A 261 -1.00 10.70 17.76
N GLU A 262 -0.12 9.71 17.94
CA GLU A 262 -0.49 8.30 17.73
C GLU A 262 -1.68 7.93 18.62
N HIS A 263 -2.70 7.30 18.06
CA HIS A 263 -3.86 6.85 18.83
C HIS A 263 -3.50 5.56 19.60
N PRO A 264 -3.50 5.52 20.95
CA PRO A 264 -2.89 4.42 21.71
C PRO A 264 -3.50 3.03 21.48
N ARG A 265 -4.73 2.96 20.96
CA ARG A 265 -5.38 1.68 20.59
C ARG A 265 -5.01 1.19 19.19
N ALA A 266 -4.53 2.07 18.30
CA ALA A 266 -4.19 1.73 16.92
C ALA A 266 -3.00 0.77 16.86
N ALA A 267 -1.89 1.07 17.55
CA ALA A 267 -0.72 0.20 17.59
C ALA A 267 -1.06 -1.21 18.09
N LYS A 268 -1.80 -1.34 19.20
CA LYS A 268 -2.23 -2.65 19.71
C LYS A 268 -3.12 -3.40 18.71
N TYR A 269 -4.13 -2.74 18.14
CA TYR A 269 -5.01 -3.36 17.15
C TYR A 269 -4.20 -3.81 15.92
N PHE A 270 -3.23 -3.02 15.46
CA PHE A 270 -2.36 -3.39 14.34
C PHE A 270 -1.49 -4.63 14.64
N GLU A 271 -0.94 -4.73 15.86
CA GLU A 271 -0.27 -5.94 16.33
C GLU A 271 -1.20 -7.16 16.37
N GLU A 272 -2.51 -6.97 16.55
CA GLU A 272 -3.52 -8.04 16.59
C GLU A 272 -3.93 -8.44 15.16
N THR A 273 -4.21 -7.49 14.27
CA THR A 273 -4.46 -7.72 12.83
C THR A 273 -3.30 -8.45 12.15
N LEU A 274 -2.05 -8.07 12.42
CA LEU A 274 -0.90 -8.76 11.85
C LEU A 274 -0.76 -10.20 12.35
N LYS A 275 -1.06 -10.48 13.63
CA LYS A 275 -1.07 -11.86 14.16
C LYS A 275 -2.14 -12.71 13.48
N GLU A 276 -3.36 -12.18 13.38
CA GLU A 276 -4.48 -12.83 12.68
C GLU A 276 -4.12 -13.14 11.21
N LEU A 277 -3.55 -12.18 10.48
CA LEU A 277 -3.05 -12.38 9.12
C LEU A 277 -1.98 -13.47 9.02
N PHE A 278 -1.02 -13.53 9.96
CA PHE A 278 -0.02 -14.60 9.97
C PHE A 278 -0.65 -15.96 10.29
N ASP A 279 -1.54 -16.05 11.27
CA ASP A 279 -2.14 -17.31 11.70
C ASP A 279 -3.14 -17.86 10.66
N VAL A 280 -3.86 -17.00 9.93
CA VAL A 280 -4.74 -17.37 8.81
C VAL A 280 -3.95 -17.74 7.55
N HIS A 281 -3.02 -16.89 7.09
CA HIS A 281 -2.45 -17.02 5.74
C HIS A 281 -1.10 -17.74 5.66
N SER A 282 -0.36 -17.94 6.76
CA SER A 282 1.00 -18.52 6.69
C SER A 282 1.03 -19.99 6.25
N GLY A 283 -0.06 -20.74 6.44
CA GLY A 283 -0.22 -22.09 5.89
C GLY A 283 -0.38 -22.13 4.36
N HIS A 284 -0.71 -21.00 3.74
CA HIS A 284 -1.01 -20.90 2.30
C HIS A 284 0.10 -20.19 1.51
N PHE A 285 0.84 -19.27 2.14
CA PHE A 285 1.94 -18.53 1.50
C PHE A 285 3.28 -18.80 2.20
N PRO A 286 4.13 -19.71 1.66
CA PRO A 286 5.34 -20.17 2.35
C PRO A 286 6.42 -19.12 2.63
N LEU A 287 6.35 -17.94 2.00
CA LEU A 287 7.25 -16.82 2.32
C LEU A 287 6.71 -15.96 3.48
N LEU A 288 5.39 -15.83 3.62
CA LEU A 288 4.75 -15.19 4.78
C LEU A 288 5.11 -15.93 6.08
N ALA A 289 5.14 -17.27 6.04
CA ALA A 289 5.63 -18.07 7.17
C ALA A 289 7.08 -17.74 7.57
N LYS A 290 7.94 -17.34 6.61
CA LYS A 290 9.35 -16.98 6.84
C LYS A 290 9.54 -15.51 7.24
N THR A 291 8.63 -14.61 6.87
CA THR A 291 8.65 -13.21 7.31
C THR A 291 8.04 -12.99 8.69
N ASN A 292 7.59 -14.05 9.39
CA ASN A 292 7.02 -13.99 10.74
C ASN A 292 8.08 -13.73 11.85
N LYS A 293 8.85 -12.65 11.68
CA LYS A 293 9.62 -11.96 12.73
C LYS A 293 8.70 -11.35 13.79
N PHE A 294 7.39 -11.29 13.55
CA PHE A 294 6.42 -10.74 14.50
C PHE A 294 6.37 -11.55 15.81
N LYS A 295 6.63 -12.87 15.75
CA LYS A 295 6.84 -13.72 16.94
C LYS A 295 8.10 -13.36 17.75
N GLU A 296 9.11 -12.74 17.14
CA GLU A 296 10.27 -12.19 17.88
C GLU A 296 9.97 -10.80 18.48
N LEU A 297 9.16 -9.98 17.78
CA LEU A 297 8.74 -8.66 18.26
C LEU A 297 7.78 -8.76 19.47
N SER A 298 6.85 -9.70 19.46
CA SER A 298 5.89 -9.88 20.57
C SER A 298 6.52 -10.34 21.89
N ASN A 299 7.77 -10.81 21.86
CA ASN A 299 8.50 -11.32 23.02
C ASN A 299 9.52 -10.32 23.60
N ARG A 300 9.56 -9.07 23.14
CA ARG A 300 10.42 -8.02 23.71
C ARG A 300 9.66 -7.15 24.70
N GLU A 301 10.25 -6.95 25.87
CA GLU A 301 9.72 -6.01 26.86
C GLU A 301 9.69 -4.58 26.32
N LYS A 302 8.69 -3.80 26.72
CA LYS A 302 8.35 -2.52 26.08
C LYS A 302 9.30 -1.38 26.49
N SER A 303 10.41 -1.23 25.77
CA SER A 303 11.16 0.03 25.70
C SER A 303 10.32 1.11 25.00
N PRO A 304 10.09 2.30 25.61
CA PRO A 304 9.27 3.36 25.01
C PRO A 304 9.82 4.00 23.72
N ASN A 305 11.04 3.69 23.29
CA ASN A 305 11.74 4.37 22.19
C ASN A 305 12.11 3.47 20.99
N ASP A 306 11.69 2.21 20.98
CA ASP A 306 12.15 1.20 20.01
C ASP A 306 11.42 1.31 18.65
N ILE A 307 11.70 2.36 17.89
CA ILE A 307 11.36 2.44 16.47
C ILE A 307 12.30 1.50 15.70
N VAL A 308 11.81 0.29 15.38
CA VAL A 308 12.57 -0.71 14.61
C VAL A 308 12.62 -0.32 13.13
N VAL A 309 13.56 0.56 12.79
CA VAL A 309 13.90 0.85 11.39
C VAL A 309 14.66 -0.33 10.81
N ILE A 310 13.97 -1.23 10.09
CA ILE A 310 14.61 -2.32 9.33
C ILE A 310 15.24 -1.72 8.07
N ASN A 311 16.39 -1.06 8.23
CA ASN A 311 17.10 -0.42 7.12
C ASN A 311 17.72 -1.50 6.19
N SER A 312 17.04 -1.78 5.08
CA SER A 312 17.39 -2.81 4.09
C SER A 312 18.57 -2.44 3.18
N SER A 313 19.45 -1.51 3.60
CA SER A 313 20.66 -1.14 2.84
C SER A 313 21.81 -0.59 3.70
N GLN A 314 22.55 -1.47 4.39
CA GLN A 314 23.98 -1.23 4.67
C GLN A 314 24.74 -2.53 5.02
N LYS A 315 26.01 -2.62 4.58
CA LYS A 315 26.88 -3.79 4.84
C LYS A 315 27.32 -3.81 6.32
N VAL A 316 27.28 -4.99 6.93
CA VAL A 316 27.71 -5.19 8.32
C VAL A 316 29.21 -4.98 8.47
N ILE A 317 29.62 -3.84 9.04
CA ILE A 317 30.97 -3.64 9.59
C ILE A 317 30.90 -3.98 11.08
N LYS A 318 31.58 -5.06 11.50
CA LYS A 318 31.59 -5.52 12.90
C LYS A 318 32.27 -4.47 13.80
N LYS A 319 31.48 -3.83 14.67
CA LYS A 319 31.93 -2.78 15.58
C LYS A 319 32.65 -3.37 16.81
N ASN A 320 33.96 -3.61 16.68
CA ASN A 320 34.85 -3.96 17.81
C ASN A 320 36.05 -3.01 17.83
N ARG A 321 36.44 -2.53 19.02
CA ARG A 321 37.53 -1.57 19.29
C ARG A 321 37.43 -0.18 18.61
N ILE A 322 36.63 0.72 19.18
CA ILE A 322 37.02 2.14 19.29
C ILE A 322 36.72 2.64 20.71
N THR A 323 37.65 2.41 21.63
CA THR A 323 37.68 2.98 22.99
C THR A 323 39.03 3.64 23.30
N HIS A 324 39.75 4.09 22.27
CA HIS A 324 40.93 4.95 22.34
C HIS A 324 41.21 5.59 20.97
N VAL A 325 40.57 6.74 20.65
CA VAL A 325 41.08 7.92 19.89
C VAL A 325 39.97 8.98 19.96
N MET A 326 39.91 9.78 21.04
CA MET A 326 38.97 10.92 21.15
C MET A 326 39.56 12.00 22.07
N ASN A 327 40.76 12.50 21.75
CA ASN A 327 41.39 13.57 22.53
C ASN A 327 42.42 14.48 21.79
N ASN A 328 42.41 14.53 20.44
CA ASN A 328 43.46 15.24 19.68
C ASN A 328 43.03 16.07 18.45
N TYR A 329 41.73 16.13 18.09
CA TYR A 329 41.29 16.83 16.86
C TYR A 329 40.36 18.05 17.07
N THR A 330 40.09 18.45 18.32
CA THR A 330 39.25 19.61 18.67
C THR A 330 40.02 20.89 19.01
N LYS A 331 41.30 21.01 18.61
CA LYS A 331 42.13 22.21 18.86
C LYS A 331 42.83 22.85 17.64
N LYS A 332 42.61 22.35 16.40
CA LYS A 332 43.36 22.85 15.22
C LYS A 332 42.53 23.51 14.11
N SER A 333 41.20 23.47 14.16
CA SER A 333 40.32 24.01 13.08
C SER A 333 39.68 25.37 13.39
N ILE A 334 39.69 25.82 14.64
CA ILE A 334 39.04 27.09 15.07
C ILE A 334 39.93 28.33 14.82
N LYS A 335 41.14 28.15 14.26
CA LYS A 335 42.12 29.24 14.04
C LYS A 335 42.33 29.64 12.57
N ALA A 336 41.41 29.27 11.68
CA ALA A 336 41.52 29.47 10.22
C ALA A 336 40.43 30.37 9.59
N LEU A 337 39.54 30.97 10.39
CA LEU A 337 38.39 31.79 9.92
C LEU A 337 38.34 33.19 10.57
N GLN A 338 39.51 33.82 10.81
CA GLN A 338 39.61 35.20 11.31
C GLN A 338 40.69 36.07 10.64
N GLN A 339 41.38 35.59 9.60
CA GLN A 339 42.38 36.40 8.86
C GLN A 339 42.44 36.06 7.36
N LYS A 340 41.43 36.50 6.60
CA LYS A 340 41.57 37.21 5.32
C LYS A 340 40.21 37.67 4.80
#